data_AF-A0A852DTN9-F1
#
_entry.id   AF-A0A852DTN9-F1
#
_cell.length_a   1.000
_cell.length_b   1.000
_cell.length_c   1.000
_cell.angle_alpha   90.00
_cell.angle_beta   90.00
_cell.angle_gamma   90.00
#
_symmetry.space_group_name_H-M   'P 1'
#
loop_
_entity.id
_entity.type
_entity.pdbx_description
1 polymer ?
#
loop_
_entity_poly.entity_id
_entity_poly.type
_entity_poly.pdbx_seq_one_letter_code
_entity_poly.pdbx_strand_id
1 'polypeptide(L)'
;EEDSTNSFICVLKKMKEVRLMEKVVEETQEAFAERMETLAEQWRDLHARRAQLKAHVVTSGSTVKENERLRTQALKKAKEEKEENSKKESELLRARKELEALRKRHQKLSKKLLKYSPFKRYLDEVVENSQFPDIDDIISYYKALLRTRKDLLQSQWWHRQLMEQGKVLQQQLRAEKEAEMLQCRNDLVQLKESFDQAQSDIQQW
;
A
#
# COMPACT_ATOMS: atom_id res chain seq x y z
N GLU A 1 -111.06 -63.95 -58.21
CA GLU A 1 -111.03 -63.05 -57.03
C GLU A 1 -109.85 -63.32 -56.06
N GLU A 2 -108.96 -64.29 -56.33
CA GLU A 2 -107.82 -64.59 -55.44
C GLU A 2 -106.50 -63.86 -55.82
N ASP A 3 -106.35 -63.35 -57.04
CA ASP A 3 -105.12 -62.64 -57.49
C ASP A 3 -105.02 -61.18 -57.03
N SER A 4 -106.15 -60.48 -56.83
CA SER A 4 -106.14 -59.08 -56.36
C SER A 4 -105.80 -58.95 -54.87
N THR A 5 -106.13 -59.97 -54.08
CA THR A 5 -105.89 -60.01 -52.63
C THR A 5 -104.40 -60.24 -52.30
N ASN A 6 -103.70 -61.04 -53.12
CA ASN A 6 -102.24 -61.26 -53.00
C ASN A 6 -101.41 -60.01 -53.36
N SER A 7 -101.86 -59.21 -54.33
CA SER A 7 -101.20 -57.95 -54.73
C SER A 7 -101.28 -56.87 -53.64
N PHE A 8 -102.45 -56.70 -53.02
CA PHE A 8 -102.66 -55.72 -51.94
C PHE A 8 -101.84 -56.04 -50.68
N ILE A 9 -101.74 -57.32 -50.30
CA ILE A 9 -100.91 -57.78 -49.17
C ILE A 9 -99.42 -57.52 -49.45
N CYS A 10 -98.96 -57.71 -50.69
CA CYS A 10 -97.59 -57.41 -51.10
C CYS A 10 -97.26 -55.91 -50.97
N VAL A 11 -98.15 -55.03 -51.42
CA VAL A 11 -98.00 -53.57 -51.30
C VAL A 11 -97.94 -53.15 -49.82
N LEU A 12 -98.82 -53.67 -48.97
CA LEU A 12 -98.80 -53.39 -47.54
C LEU A 12 -97.51 -53.85 -46.86
N LYS A 13 -96.95 -55.00 -47.27
CA LYS A 13 -95.65 -55.49 -46.77
C LYS A 13 -94.51 -54.58 -47.21
N LYS A 14 -94.49 -54.15 -48.47
CA LYS A 14 -93.50 -53.19 -48.99
C LYS A 14 -93.59 -51.81 -48.31
N MET A 15 -94.80 -51.31 -48.01
CA MET A 15 -94.97 -50.07 -47.24
C MET A 15 -94.51 -50.20 -45.78
N LYS A 16 -94.59 -51.39 -45.16
CA LYS A 16 -93.99 -51.65 -43.84
C LYS A 16 -92.47 -51.72 -43.93
N GLU A 17 -91.92 -52.37 -44.95
CA GLU A 17 -90.47 -52.43 -45.20
C GLU A 17 -89.89 -51.04 -45.44
N VAL A 18 -90.53 -50.20 -46.26
CA VAL A 18 -90.11 -48.80 -46.51
C VAL A 18 -90.13 -48.00 -45.22
N ARG A 19 -91.19 -48.08 -44.40
CA ARG A 19 -91.23 -47.39 -43.10
C ARG A 19 -90.16 -47.86 -42.11
N LEU A 20 -89.83 -49.15 -42.10
CA LEU A 20 -88.74 -49.66 -41.28
C LEU A 20 -87.39 -49.16 -41.79
N MET A 21 -87.20 -49.11 -43.10
CA MET A 21 -85.99 -48.60 -43.73
C MET A 21 -85.83 -47.09 -43.51
N GLU A 22 -86.91 -46.31 -43.58
CA GLU A 22 -86.93 -44.88 -43.24
C GLU A 22 -86.50 -44.64 -41.79
N LYS A 23 -87.03 -45.41 -40.83
CA LYS A 23 -86.60 -45.33 -39.43
C LYS A 23 -85.11 -45.66 -39.26
N VAL A 24 -84.62 -46.71 -39.91
CA VAL A 24 -83.19 -47.05 -39.86
C VAL A 24 -82.33 -45.94 -40.47
N VAL A 25 -82.78 -45.32 -41.57
CA VAL A 25 -82.06 -44.18 -42.16
C VAL A 25 -82.05 -42.98 -41.22
N GLU A 26 -83.18 -42.64 -40.61
CA GLU A 26 -83.29 -41.55 -39.62
C GLU A 26 -82.38 -41.79 -38.42
N GLU A 27 -82.42 -42.98 -37.82
CA GLU A 27 -81.53 -43.38 -36.72
C GLU A 27 -80.04 -43.29 -37.11
N THR A 28 -79.67 -43.69 -38.33
CA THR A 28 -78.28 -43.58 -38.81
C THR A 28 -77.85 -42.15 -39.08
N GLN A 29 -78.78 -41.28 -39.52
CA GLN A 29 -78.52 -39.86 -39.73
C GLN A 29 -78.35 -39.12 -38.40
N GLU A 30 -79.20 -39.42 -37.42
CA GLU A 30 -79.07 -38.91 -36.04
C GLU A 30 -77.74 -39.37 -35.41
N ALA A 31 -77.42 -40.66 -35.48
CA ALA A 31 -76.15 -41.18 -34.97
C ALA A 31 -74.92 -40.59 -35.70
N PHE A 32 -75.04 -40.27 -36.99
CA PHE A 32 -73.99 -39.56 -37.72
C PHE A 32 -73.88 -38.10 -37.29
N ALA A 33 -75.00 -37.41 -37.07
CA ALA A 33 -75.04 -36.03 -36.58
C ALA A 33 -74.40 -35.91 -35.19
N GLU A 34 -74.74 -36.81 -34.25
CA GLU A 34 -74.12 -36.87 -32.92
C GLU A 34 -72.60 -37.12 -33.01
N ARG A 35 -72.16 -38.03 -33.89
CA ARG A 35 -70.73 -38.27 -34.15
C ARG A 35 -70.05 -37.02 -34.71
N MET A 36 -70.70 -36.29 -35.60
CA MET A 36 -70.16 -35.05 -36.15
C MET A 36 -70.09 -33.93 -35.10
N GLU A 37 -71.06 -33.85 -34.19
CA GLU A 37 -71.08 -32.89 -33.09
C GLU A 37 -69.96 -33.16 -32.08
N THR A 38 -69.80 -34.42 -31.65
CA THR A 38 -68.70 -34.82 -30.75
C THR A 38 -67.32 -34.57 -31.38
N LEU A 39 -67.16 -34.84 -32.68
CA LEU A 39 -65.94 -34.49 -33.41
C LEU A 39 -65.72 -32.96 -33.46
N ALA A 40 -66.77 -32.17 -33.71
CA ALA A 40 -66.67 -30.72 -33.72
C ALA A 40 -66.29 -30.14 -32.35
N GLU A 41 -66.81 -30.71 -31.25
CA GLU A 41 -66.40 -30.40 -29.88
C GLU A 41 -64.93 -30.73 -29.64
N GLN A 42 -64.49 -31.93 -29.99
CA GLN A 42 -63.08 -32.33 -29.86
C GLN A 42 -62.15 -31.42 -30.67
N TRP A 43 -62.56 -31.02 -31.88
CA TRP A 43 -61.82 -30.05 -32.68
C TRP A 43 -61.72 -28.69 -31.98
N ARG A 44 -62.83 -28.16 -31.44
CA ARG A 44 -62.83 -26.90 -30.67
C ARG A 44 -61.90 -26.98 -29.46
N ASP A 45 -61.96 -28.08 -28.71
CA ASP A 45 -61.11 -28.30 -27.54
C ASP A 45 -59.62 -28.37 -27.89
N LEU A 46 -59.26 -29.10 -28.96
CA LEU A 46 -57.89 -29.18 -29.44
C LEU A 46 -57.37 -27.80 -29.88
N HIS A 47 -58.21 -27.01 -30.56
CA HIS A 47 -57.86 -25.64 -30.93
C HIS A 47 -57.67 -24.73 -29.71
N ALA A 48 -58.54 -24.83 -28.70
CA ALA A 48 -58.42 -24.08 -27.45
C ALA A 48 -57.14 -24.45 -26.69
N ARG A 49 -56.84 -25.75 -26.55
CA ARG A 49 -55.62 -26.25 -25.90
C ARG A 49 -54.36 -25.79 -26.64
N ARG A 50 -54.37 -25.81 -27.97
CA ARG A 50 -53.24 -25.31 -28.78
C ARG A 50 -53.03 -23.80 -28.57
N ALA A 51 -54.10 -23.02 -28.48
CA ALA A 51 -54.02 -21.59 -28.21
C ALA A 51 -53.46 -21.32 -26.81
N GLN A 52 -53.92 -22.04 -25.79
CA GLN A 52 -53.39 -21.96 -24.43
C GLN A 52 -51.90 -22.33 -24.36
N LEU A 53 -51.49 -23.41 -25.02
CA LEU A 53 -50.08 -23.83 -25.03
C LEU A 53 -49.19 -22.78 -25.71
N LYS A 54 -49.64 -22.20 -26.82
CA LYS A 54 -48.92 -21.10 -27.48
C LYS A 54 -48.76 -19.89 -26.56
N ALA A 55 -49.83 -19.49 -25.87
CA ALA A 55 -49.77 -18.40 -24.90
C ALA A 55 -48.78 -18.72 -23.78
N HIS A 56 -48.82 -19.95 -23.23
CA HIS A 56 -47.91 -20.41 -22.20
C HIS A 56 -46.43 -20.37 -22.64
N VAL A 57 -46.14 -20.81 -23.86
CA VAL A 57 -44.76 -20.76 -24.43
C VAL A 57 -44.27 -19.32 -24.57
N VAL A 58 -45.12 -18.39 -24.98
CA VAL A 58 -44.76 -16.97 -25.06
C VAL A 58 -44.50 -16.40 -23.66
N THR A 59 -45.37 -16.69 -22.70
CA THR A 59 -45.20 -16.22 -21.31
C THR A 59 -43.95 -16.81 -20.68
N SER A 60 -43.70 -18.11 -20.84
CA SER A 60 -42.50 -18.77 -20.28
C SER A 60 -41.23 -18.28 -20.95
N GLY A 61 -41.24 -18.04 -22.27
CA GLY A 61 -40.12 -17.42 -22.96
C GLY A 61 -39.82 -16.02 -22.43
N SER A 62 -40.85 -15.22 -22.13
CA SER A 62 -40.67 -13.89 -21.52
C SER A 62 -40.12 -13.97 -20.10
N THR A 63 -40.59 -14.92 -19.28
CA THR A 63 -40.09 -15.05 -17.90
C THR A 63 -38.64 -15.55 -17.85
N VAL A 64 -38.25 -16.45 -18.76
CA VAL A 64 -36.86 -16.91 -18.89
C VAL A 64 -35.94 -15.75 -19.27
N LYS A 65 -36.30 -14.96 -20.28
CA LYS A 65 -35.51 -13.78 -20.69
C LYS A 65 -35.37 -12.77 -19.56
N GLU A 66 -36.45 -12.50 -18.83
CA GLU A 66 -36.39 -11.59 -17.68
C GLU A 66 -35.52 -12.14 -16.56
N ASN A 67 -35.59 -13.44 -16.27
CA ASN A 67 -34.74 -14.07 -15.28
C ASN A 67 -33.25 -14.01 -15.67
N GLU A 68 -32.92 -14.27 -16.93
CA GLU A 68 -31.55 -14.11 -17.46
C GLU A 68 -31.05 -12.66 -17.33
N ARG A 69 -31.91 -11.68 -17.62
CA ARG A 69 -31.61 -10.25 -17.43
C ARG A 69 -31.33 -9.93 -15.96
N LEU A 70 -32.15 -10.42 -15.04
CA LEU A 70 -31.95 -10.23 -13.60
C LEU A 70 -30.67 -10.93 -13.10
N ARG A 71 -30.40 -12.15 -13.57
CA ARG A 71 -29.18 -12.91 -13.24
C ARG A 71 -27.93 -12.17 -13.70
N THR A 72 -27.89 -11.71 -14.95
CA THR A 72 -26.75 -10.96 -15.49
C THR A 72 -26.54 -9.64 -14.74
N GLN A 73 -27.63 -8.92 -14.41
CA GLN A 73 -27.56 -7.71 -13.59
C GLN A 73 -27.03 -8.00 -12.18
N ALA A 74 -27.51 -9.05 -11.52
CA ALA A 74 -27.04 -9.45 -10.19
C ALA A 74 -25.56 -9.83 -10.19
N LEU A 75 -25.11 -10.59 -11.20
CA LEU A 75 -23.69 -10.95 -11.36
C LEU A 75 -22.81 -9.72 -11.60
N LYS A 76 -23.27 -8.77 -12.41
CA LYS A 76 -22.55 -7.52 -12.65
C LYS A 76 -22.39 -6.72 -11.35
N LYS A 77 -23.48 -6.53 -10.60
CA LYS A 77 -23.46 -5.85 -9.30
C LYS A 77 -22.53 -6.53 -8.30
N ALA A 78 -22.62 -7.86 -8.18
CA ALA A 78 -21.75 -8.63 -7.28
C ALA A 78 -20.26 -8.49 -7.64
N LYS A 79 -19.93 -8.41 -8.93
CA LYS A 79 -18.56 -8.17 -9.39
C LYS A 79 -18.08 -6.76 -9.02
N GLU A 80 -18.88 -5.74 -9.30
CA GLU A 80 -18.57 -4.34 -8.98
C GLU A 80 -18.36 -4.15 -7.47
N GLU A 81 -19.26 -4.71 -6.65
CA GLU A 81 -19.17 -4.66 -5.19
C GLU A 81 -17.91 -5.37 -4.68
N LYS A 82 -17.56 -6.53 -5.24
CA LYS A 82 -16.34 -7.25 -4.87
C LYS A 82 -15.07 -6.45 -5.21
N GLU A 83 -15.03 -5.81 -6.37
CA GLU A 83 -13.91 -4.95 -6.77
C GLU A 83 -13.79 -3.72 -5.87
N GLU A 84 -14.91 -3.07 -5.53
CA GLU A 84 -14.92 -1.93 -4.61
C GLU A 84 -14.50 -2.34 -3.20
N ASN A 85 -14.99 -3.48 -2.70
CA ASN A 85 -14.61 -4.01 -1.39
C ASN A 85 -13.12 -4.33 -1.33
N SER A 86 -12.55 -4.94 -2.36
CA SER A 86 -11.11 -5.20 -2.46
C SER A 86 -10.27 -3.91 -2.41
N LYS A 87 -10.71 -2.84 -3.08
CA LYS A 87 -10.07 -1.52 -2.99
C LYS A 87 -10.10 -0.98 -1.56
N LYS A 88 -11.27 -0.97 -0.92
CA LYS A 88 -11.45 -0.53 0.47
C LYS A 88 -10.61 -1.33 1.45
N GLU A 89 -10.54 -2.65 1.29
CA GLU A 89 -9.69 -3.53 2.12
C GLU A 89 -8.20 -3.18 1.97
N SER A 90 -7.75 -2.91 0.75
CA SER A 90 -6.36 -2.52 0.49
C SER A 90 -5.99 -1.17 1.13
N GLU A 91 -6.90 -0.19 1.07
CA GLU A 91 -6.74 1.12 1.69
C GLU A 91 -6.75 1.02 3.22
N LEU A 92 -7.66 0.23 3.77
CA LEU A 92 -7.74 -0.05 5.20
C LEU A 92 -6.44 -0.70 5.71
N LEU A 93 -5.87 -1.66 4.96
CA LEU A 93 -4.60 -2.27 5.31
C LEU A 93 -3.45 -1.24 5.30
N ARG A 94 -3.43 -0.32 4.32
CA ARG A 94 -2.43 0.76 4.25
C ARG A 94 -2.56 1.69 5.46
N ALA A 95 -3.77 2.16 5.75
CA ALA A 95 -4.05 3.03 6.89
C ALA A 95 -3.67 2.37 8.24
N ARG A 96 -3.93 1.06 8.41
CA ARG A 96 -3.51 0.31 9.60
C ARG A 96 -1.99 0.30 9.78
N LYS A 97 -1.24 0.04 8.70
CA LYS A 97 0.24 0.06 8.74
C LYS A 97 0.79 1.44 9.10
N GLU A 98 0.22 2.50 8.54
CA GLU A 98 0.59 3.89 8.86
C GLU A 98 0.30 4.23 10.32
N LEU A 99 -0.87 3.82 10.83
CA LEU A 99 -1.26 4.02 12.22
C LEU A 99 -0.29 3.32 13.18
N GLU A 100 0.11 2.07 12.88
CA GLU A 100 1.11 1.36 13.68
C GLU A 100 2.48 2.04 13.67
N ALA A 101 2.91 2.53 12.51
CA ALA A 101 4.16 3.26 12.38
C ALA A 101 4.13 4.56 13.21
N LEU A 102 3.02 5.30 13.15
CA LEU A 102 2.78 6.51 13.96
C LEU A 102 2.77 6.19 15.46
N ARG A 103 2.09 5.12 15.89
CA ARG A 103 2.09 4.67 17.29
C ARG A 103 3.50 4.35 17.77
N LYS A 104 4.30 3.63 16.98
CA LYS A 104 5.70 3.33 17.33
C LYS A 104 6.55 4.61 17.45
N ARG A 105 6.37 5.59 16.55
CA ARG A 105 7.04 6.89 16.62
C ARG A 105 6.63 7.66 17.88
N HIS A 106 5.33 7.72 18.16
CA HIS A 106 4.79 8.37 19.35
C HIS A 106 5.34 7.75 20.64
N GLN A 107 5.37 6.42 20.74
CA GLN A 107 5.96 5.73 21.89
C GLN A 107 7.44 6.04 22.07
N LYS A 108 8.23 6.07 20.98
CA LYS A 108 9.65 6.45 21.04
C LYS A 108 9.83 7.89 21.54
N LEU A 109 9.03 8.83 21.05
CA LEU A 109 9.06 10.22 21.49
C LEU A 109 8.61 10.36 22.95
N SER A 110 7.55 9.67 23.36
CA SER A 110 7.07 9.67 24.74
C SER A 110 8.13 9.17 25.72
N LYS A 111 8.83 8.07 25.39
CA LYS A 111 9.94 7.56 26.20
C LYS A 111 11.10 8.56 26.29
N LYS A 112 11.44 9.25 25.20
CA LYS A 112 12.45 10.31 25.22
C LYS A 112 11.99 11.48 26.09
N LEU A 113 10.75 11.91 25.98
CA LEU A 113 10.20 13.00 26.77
C LEU A 113 10.25 12.69 28.27
N LEU A 114 9.85 11.48 28.67
CA LEU A 114 9.96 11.02 30.05
C LEU A 114 11.41 10.97 30.54
N LYS A 115 12.35 10.54 29.68
CA LYS A 115 13.78 10.55 30.01
C LYS A 115 14.32 11.96 30.21
N TYR A 116 13.89 12.92 29.38
CA TYR A 116 14.40 14.28 29.39
C TYR A 116 13.64 15.24 30.33
N SER A 117 12.46 14.85 30.85
CA SER A 117 11.66 15.73 31.71
C SER A 117 12.38 16.16 33.00
N PRO A 118 13.15 15.31 33.70
CA PRO A 118 13.84 15.75 34.91
C PRO A 118 14.95 16.74 34.59
N PHE A 119 15.66 16.55 33.47
CA PHE A 119 16.70 17.46 33.02
C PHE A 119 16.14 18.81 32.58
N LYS A 120 14.98 18.80 31.89
CA LYS A 120 14.29 20.03 31.54
C LYS A 120 13.92 20.80 32.81
N ARG A 121 13.28 20.14 33.79
CA ARG A 121 12.89 20.78 35.06
C ARG A 121 14.11 21.36 35.79
N TYR A 122 15.21 20.61 35.86
CA TYR A 122 16.45 21.12 36.42
C TYR A 122 16.97 22.37 35.69
N LEU A 123 16.94 22.37 34.36
CA LEU A 123 17.37 23.54 33.58
C LEU A 123 16.42 24.73 33.76
N ASP A 124 15.11 24.49 33.85
CA ASP A 124 14.12 25.51 34.21
C ASP A 124 14.46 26.12 35.59
N GLU A 125 14.75 25.29 36.60
CA GLU A 125 15.19 25.74 37.94
C GLU A 125 16.50 26.54 37.88
N VAL A 126 17.47 26.14 37.04
CA VAL A 126 18.73 26.89 36.86
C VAL A 126 18.48 28.25 36.21
N VAL A 127 17.59 28.32 35.21
CA VAL A 127 17.20 29.60 34.59
C VAL A 127 16.60 30.52 35.65
N GLU A 128 15.67 30.03 36.47
CA GLU A 128 15.05 30.82 37.55
C GLU A 128 16.05 31.38 38.55
N ASN A 129 17.16 30.67 38.81
CA ASN A 129 18.17 31.04 39.79
C ASN A 129 19.44 31.68 39.18
N SER A 130 19.45 31.98 37.89
CA SER A 130 20.62 32.50 37.19
C SER A 130 20.33 33.79 36.41
N GLN A 131 21.38 34.36 35.80
CA GLN A 131 21.28 35.54 34.95
C GLN A 131 20.83 35.21 33.52
N PHE A 132 20.66 33.93 33.20
CA PHE A 132 20.29 33.51 31.85
C PHE A 132 18.76 33.63 31.66
N PRO A 133 18.30 34.29 30.59
CA PRO A 133 16.87 34.47 30.32
C PRO A 133 16.13 33.16 30.04
N ASP A 134 16.75 32.26 29.29
CA ASP A 134 16.17 30.96 28.94
C ASP A 134 17.19 29.82 28.88
N ILE A 135 16.68 28.59 28.71
CA ILE A 135 17.51 27.39 28.62
C ILE A 135 18.41 27.43 27.37
N ASP A 136 17.94 28.02 26.27
CA ASP A 136 18.68 28.07 25.01
C ASP A 136 19.91 28.98 25.12
N ASP A 137 19.83 30.05 25.90
CA ASP A 137 20.94 30.93 26.26
C ASP A 137 22.01 30.19 27.08
N ILE A 138 21.59 29.40 28.08
CA ILE A 138 22.52 28.55 28.86
C ILE A 138 23.24 27.57 27.94
N ILE A 139 22.49 26.90 27.06
CA ILE A 139 23.06 25.93 26.11
C ILE A 139 24.02 26.63 25.15
N SER A 140 23.68 27.82 24.67
CA SER A 140 24.49 28.59 23.73
C SER A 140 25.78 29.08 24.38
N TYR A 141 25.69 29.60 25.60
CA TYR A 141 26.85 29.99 26.40
C TYR A 141 27.77 28.79 26.66
N TYR A 142 27.23 27.65 27.09
CA TYR A 142 28.02 26.44 27.32
C TYR A 142 28.73 25.96 26.05
N LYS A 143 28.03 25.98 24.90
CA LYS A 143 28.64 25.65 23.59
C LYS A 143 29.77 26.61 23.23
N ALA A 144 29.59 27.91 23.45
CA ALA A 144 30.63 28.90 23.22
C ALA A 144 31.85 28.62 24.11
N LEU A 145 31.63 28.41 25.41
CA LEU A 145 32.69 28.10 26.38
C LEU A 145 33.49 26.85 26.00
N LEU A 146 32.81 25.79 25.53
CA LEU A 146 33.50 24.58 25.05
C LEU A 146 34.39 24.86 23.82
N ARG A 147 33.93 25.70 22.89
CA ARG A 147 34.75 26.11 21.74
C ARG A 147 35.97 26.89 22.21
N THR A 148 35.78 27.90 23.05
CA THR A 148 36.87 28.72 23.59
C THR A 148 37.88 27.88 24.35
N ARG A 149 37.43 26.90 25.15
CA ARG A 149 38.32 25.96 25.85
C ARG A 149 39.15 25.14 24.87
N LYS A 150 38.53 24.63 23.81
CA LYS A 150 39.24 23.85 22.78
C LYS A 150 40.31 24.71 22.10
N ASP A 151 39.96 25.92 21.71
CA ASP A 151 40.87 26.85 21.02
C ASP A 151 42.03 27.25 21.94
N LEU A 152 41.76 27.50 23.22
CA LEU A 152 42.78 27.82 24.22
C LEU A 152 43.76 26.66 24.44
N LEU A 153 43.27 25.42 24.55
CA LEU A 153 44.13 24.23 24.67
C LEU A 153 45.01 24.04 23.44
N GLN A 154 44.47 24.28 22.24
CA GLN A 154 45.22 24.20 21.00
C GLN A 154 46.30 25.29 20.91
N SER A 155 45.95 26.53 21.26
CA SER A 155 46.90 27.65 21.32
C SER A 155 48.01 27.39 22.35
N GLN A 156 47.67 26.92 23.55
CA GLN A 156 48.64 26.57 24.58
C GLN A 156 49.61 25.48 24.10
N TRP A 157 49.09 24.48 23.39
CA TRP A 157 49.92 23.44 22.79
C TRP A 157 50.91 24.03 21.77
N TRP A 158 50.45 24.90 20.86
CA TRP A 158 51.32 25.58 19.89
C TRP A 158 52.39 26.44 20.55
N HIS A 159 52.03 27.24 21.56
CA HIS A 159 53.00 28.05 22.31
C HIS A 159 54.07 27.17 22.97
N ARG A 160 53.68 26.02 23.53
CA ARG A 160 54.63 25.08 24.14
C ARG A 160 55.61 24.53 23.11
N GLN A 161 55.14 24.17 21.91
CA GLN A 161 56.01 23.71 20.82
C GLN A 161 56.99 24.79 20.38
N LEU A 162 56.52 26.03 20.21
CA LEU A 162 57.39 27.15 19.82
C LEU A 162 58.46 27.44 20.88
N MET A 163 58.08 27.41 22.17
CA MET A 163 59.03 27.58 23.27
C MET A 163 60.09 26.49 23.29
N GLU A 164 59.71 25.24 23.02
CA GLU A 164 60.66 24.13 22.98
C GLU A 164 61.63 24.26 21.80
N GLN A 165 61.13 24.62 20.62
CA GLN A 165 61.98 24.92 19.47
C GLN A 165 62.94 26.08 19.75
N GLY A 166 62.46 27.15 20.39
CA GLY A 166 63.29 28.30 20.79
C GLY A 166 64.40 27.91 21.76
N LYS A 167 64.12 27.03 22.73
CA LYS A 167 65.15 26.50 23.64
C LYS A 167 66.21 25.69 22.91
N VAL A 168 65.80 24.83 21.97
CA VAL A 168 66.74 24.04 21.16
C VAL A 168 67.66 24.96 20.36
N LEU A 169 67.10 25.96 19.68
CA LEU A 169 67.89 26.94 18.91
C LEU A 169 68.86 27.73 19.82
N GLN A 170 68.40 28.14 21.01
CA GLN A 170 69.25 28.83 21.97
C GLN A 170 70.42 27.96 22.46
N GLN A 171 70.18 26.66 22.69
CA GLN A 171 71.22 25.70 23.08
C GLN A 171 72.24 25.49 21.95
N GLN A 172 71.77 25.39 20.70
CA GLN A 172 72.63 25.27 19.53
C GLN A 172 73.53 26.50 19.38
N LEU A 173 72.96 27.70 19.41
CA LEU A 173 73.74 28.94 19.31
C LEU A 173 74.76 29.06 20.46
N ARG A 174 74.38 28.66 21.68
CA ARG A 174 75.30 28.65 22.82
C ARG A 174 76.47 27.71 22.57
N ALA A 175 76.21 26.47 22.12
CA ALA A 175 77.25 25.50 21.83
C ALA A 175 78.17 25.97 20.70
N GLU A 176 77.62 26.59 19.64
CA GLU A 176 78.40 27.20 18.56
C GLU A 176 79.30 28.32 19.09
N LYS A 177 78.79 29.23 19.93
CA LYS A 177 79.60 30.31 20.54
C LYS A 177 80.66 29.78 21.50
N GLU A 178 80.35 28.75 22.28
CA GLU A 178 81.34 28.10 23.14
C GLU A 178 82.45 27.45 22.29
N ALA A 179 82.12 26.81 21.18
CA ALA A 179 83.09 26.25 20.24
C ALA A 179 83.94 27.34 19.56
N GLU A 180 83.34 28.45 19.10
CA GLU A 180 84.05 29.61 18.56
C GLU A 180 85.04 30.19 19.59
N MET A 181 84.62 30.35 20.86
CA MET A 181 85.51 30.83 21.92
C MET A 181 86.67 29.88 22.20
N LEU A 182 86.43 28.56 22.18
CA LEU A 182 87.47 27.55 22.32
C LEU A 182 88.46 27.62 21.15
N GLN A 183 87.97 27.83 19.93
CA GLN A 183 88.81 28.01 18.75
C GLN A 183 89.68 29.27 18.88
N CYS A 184 89.09 30.43 19.17
CA CYS A 184 89.86 31.67 19.37
C CYS A 184 90.90 31.53 20.49
N ARG A 185 90.57 30.80 21.56
CA ARG A 185 91.51 30.54 22.66
C ARG A 185 92.67 29.65 22.20
N ASN A 186 92.41 28.64 21.38
CA ASN A 186 93.44 27.82 20.78
C ASN A 186 94.36 28.65 19.87
N ASP A 187 93.77 29.46 18.98
CA ASP A 187 94.51 30.34 18.07
C ASP A 187 95.40 31.33 18.86
N LEU A 188 94.91 31.88 19.98
CA LEU A 188 95.70 32.74 20.88
C LEU A 188 96.89 32.01 21.51
N VAL A 189 96.70 30.76 21.93
CA VAL A 189 97.80 29.94 22.47
C VAL A 189 98.85 29.69 21.39
N GLN A 190 98.43 29.29 20.18
CA GLN A 190 99.35 29.09 19.04
C GLN A 190 100.10 30.37 18.67
N LEU A 191 99.41 31.51 18.63
CA LEU A 191 100.04 32.80 18.33
C LEU A 191 101.06 33.18 19.41
N LYS A 192 100.76 32.91 20.67
CA LYS A 192 101.70 33.13 21.77
C LYS A 192 102.93 32.21 21.68
N GLU A 193 102.73 30.93 21.40
CA GLU A 193 103.83 29.96 21.21
C GLU A 193 104.75 30.37 20.05
N SER A 194 104.18 30.78 18.92
CA SER A 194 104.98 31.26 17.77
C SER A 194 105.69 32.59 18.05
N PHE A 195 105.09 33.50 18.83
CA PHE A 195 105.76 34.70 19.30
C PHE A 195 106.93 34.38 20.23
N ASP A 196 106.70 33.52 21.23
CA ASP A 196 107.74 33.10 22.19
C ASP A 196 108.90 32.39 21.45
N GLN A 197 108.59 31.57 20.43
CA GLN A 197 109.59 30.94 19.56
C GLN A 197 110.39 31.96 18.75
N ALA A 198 109.73 32.90 18.07
CA ALA A 198 110.40 33.95 17.31
C ALA A 198 111.29 34.84 18.21
N GLN A 199 110.85 35.11 19.44
CA GLN A 199 111.63 35.84 20.43
C GLN A 199 112.88 35.06 20.88
N SER A 200 112.74 33.75 21.11
CA SER A 200 113.88 32.87 21.40
C SER A 200 114.87 32.83 20.24
N ASP A 201 114.38 32.74 19.00
CA ASP A 201 115.23 32.72 17.81
C ASP A 201 116.02 34.03 17.67
N ILE A 202 115.40 35.20 17.88
CA ILE A 202 116.08 36.51 17.87
C ILE A 202 117.19 36.59 18.95
N GLN A 203 117.02 35.95 20.10
CA GLN A 203 118.03 35.94 21.16
C GLN A 203 119.20 34.97 20.90
N GLN A 204 119.05 34.06 19.93
CA GLN A 204 120.08 33.11 19.51
C GLN A 204 120.92 33.59 18.30
N TRP A 205 120.53 34.69 17.66
CA TRP A 205 121.30 35.40 16.61
C TRP A 205 122.20 36.49 17.20
#